data_AF-X0VYA5-F1
#
_entry.id   AF-X0VYA5-F1
#
_cell.length_a   1.000
_cell.length_b   1.000
_cell.length_c   1.000
_cell.angle_alpha   90.00
_cell.angle_beta   90.00
_cell.angle_gamma   90.00
#
_symmetry.space_group_name_H-M   'P 1'
#
loop_
_entity.id
_entity.type
_entity.pdbx_description
1 polymer ?
#
loop_
_entity_poly.entity_id
_entity_poly.type
_entity_poly.pdbx_seq_one_letter_code
_entity_poly.pdbx_strand_id
1 'polypeptide(L)' 'YEAFANIYSNFSDALLAQKTGKPYQNQKEVDFPTFEDGARGVKFINLCVESSQKGACWISTR' A
#
# COMPACT_ATOMS: atom_id res chain seq x y z
N TYR A 1 15.45 4.33 -12.95
CA TYR A 1 14.44 3.84 -13.90
C TYR A 1 13.86 2.49 -13.46
N GLU A 2 13.84 2.17 -12.14
CA GLU A 2 13.70 0.77 -11.66
C GLU A 2 12.58 0.58 -10.61
N ALA A 3 11.97 1.66 -10.11
CA ALA A 3 11.05 1.60 -8.97
C ALA A 3 9.81 0.70 -9.23
N PHE A 4 9.22 0.77 -10.42
CA PHE A 4 8.09 -0.10 -10.78
C PHE A 4 8.50 -1.57 -10.86
N ALA A 5 9.67 -1.87 -11.44
CA ALA A 5 10.17 -3.24 -11.53
C ALA A 5 10.39 -3.83 -10.13
N ASN A 6 10.95 -3.05 -9.20
CA ASN A 6 11.19 -3.48 -7.82
C ASN A 6 9.90 -3.92 -7.12
N ILE A 7 8.80 -3.17 -7.27
CA ILE A 7 7.49 -3.52 -6.67
C ILE A 7 6.99 -4.87 -7.21
N TYR A 8 7.03 -5.06 -8.53
CA TYR A 8 6.54 -6.28 -9.15
C TYR A 8 7.42 -7.50 -8.87
N SER A 9 8.74 -7.32 -8.84
CA SER A 9 9.68 -8.39 -8.48
C SER A 9 9.43 -8.86 -7.05
N ASN A 10 9.39 -7.94 -6.08
CA ASN A 10 9.14 -8.27 -4.68
C ASN A 10 7.79 -8.97 -4.50
N PHE A 11 6.72 -8.44 -5.13
CA PHE A 11 5.41 -9.06 -5.08
C PHE A 11 5.39 -10.48 -5.67
N SER A 12 6.08 -10.68 -6.79
CA SER A 12 6.15 -11.99 -7.46
C SER A 12 6.89 -13.03 -6.61
N ASP A 13 7.99 -12.63 -5.98
CA ASP A 13 8.77 -13.48 -5.08
C ASP A 13 7.95 -13.87 -3.84
N ALA A 14 7.25 -12.90 -3.23
CA ALA A 14 6.36 -13.20 -2.11
C ALA A 14 5.21 -14.15 -2.50
N LEU A 15 4.61 -13.97 -3.68
CA LEU A 15 3.56 -14.84 -4.18
C LEU A 15 4.07 -16.27 -4.41
N LEU A 16 5.29 -16.42 -4.95
CA LEU A 16 5.90 -17.72 -5.18
C LEU A 16 6.24 -18.43 -3.85
N ALA A 17 6.81 -17.71 -2.87
CA ALA A 17 7.08 -18.25 -1.54
C ALA A 17 5.78 -18.75 -0.87
N GLN A 18 4.71 -17.95 -0.95
CA GLN A 18 3.39 -18.34 -0.43
C GLN A 18 2.85 -19.60 -1.12
N LYS A 19 2.91 -19.68 -2.45
CA LYS A 19 2.43 -20.85 -3.21
C LYS A 19 3.24 -22.12 -2.94
N THR A 20 4.54 -21.97 -2.63
CA THR A 20 5.46 -23.10 -2.40
C THR A 20 5.58 -23.49 -0.93
N GLY A 21 4.88 -22.79 -0.02
CA GLY A 21 4.97 -23.04 1.43
C GLY A 21 6.34 -22.70 2.02
N LYS A 22 7.15 -21.88 1.33
CA LYS A 22 8.46 -21.46 1.81
C LYS A 22 8.32 -20.20 2.67
N PRO A 23 9.11 -20.08 3.75
CA PRO A 23 9.16 -18.83 4.51
C PRO A 23 9.80 -17.72 3.68
N TYR A 24 9.34 -16.49 3.86
CA TYR A 24 10.03 -15.30 3.36
C TYR A 24 11.42 -15.23 3.99
N GLN A 25 12.46 -15.06 3.17
CA GLN A 25 13.85 -15.09 3.64
C GLN A 25 14.24 -13.76 4.30
N ASN A 26 13.61 -12.66 3.90
CA ASN A 26 13.91 -11.33 4.41
C ASN A 26 12.74 -10.37 4.20
N GLN A 27 12.80 -9.21 4.86
CA GLN A 27 11.75 -8.20 4.79
C GLN A 27 11.66 -7.47 3.44
N LYS A 28 12.69 -7.56 2.58
CA LYS A 28 12.64 -6.96 1.23
C LYS A 28 11.76 -7.77 0.28
N GLU A 29 11.61 -9.07 0.51
CA GLU A 29 10.69 -9.91 -0.27
C GLU A 29 9.22 -9.50 -0.07
N VAL A 30 8.91 -8.77 1.00
CA VAL A 30 7.56 -8.25 1.30
C VAL A 30 7.51 -6.73 1.22
N ASP A 31 8.46 -6.10 0.52
CA ASP A 31 8.51 -4.65 0.32
C ASP A 31 7.71 -4.24 -0.92
N PHE A 32 6.39 -4.19 -0.76
CA PHE A 32 5.42 -3.69 -1.72
C PHE A 32 4.16 -3.18 -1.01
N PRO A 33 3.38 -2.27 -1.64
CA PRO A 33 2.16 -1.75 -1.02
C PRO A 33 1.16 -2.85 -0.68
N THR A 34 0.56 -2.78 0.51
CA THR A 34 -0.45 -3.73 0.98
C THR A 34 -1.88 -3.24 0.70
N PHE A 35 -2.87 -4.10 0.99
CA PHE A 35 -4.27 -3.68 0.87
C PHE A 35 -4.64 -2.58 1.88
N GLU A 36 -4.04 -2.59 3.07
CA GLU A 36 -4.22 -1.53 4.07
C GLU A 36 -3.69 -0.19 3.56
N ASP A 37 -2.60 -0.18 2.79
CA ASP A 37 -2.06 1.03 2.17
C ASP A 37 -3.07 1.61 1.17
N GLY A 38 -3.68 0.74 0.36
CA GLY A 38 -4.78 1.11 -0.54
C GLY A 38 -6.00 1.66 0.21
N ALA A 39 -6.43 0.99 1.27
CA ALA A 39 -7.55 1.43 2.11
C ALA A 39 -7.28 2.80 2.75
N ARG A 40 -6.05 3.06 3.23
CA ARG A 40 -5.65 4.37 3.74
C ARG A 40 -5.69 5.45 2.66
N GLY A 41 -5.27 5.12 1.43
CA GLY A 41 -5.38 6.02 0.29
C GLY A 41 -6.84 6.43 -0.01
N VAL A 42 -7.75 5.46 -0.06
CA VAL A 42 -9.19 5.73 -0.28
C VAL A 42 -9.77 6.57 0.86
N LYS A 43 -9.46 6.23 2.14
CA LYS A 43 -9.88 7.03 3.30
C LYS A 43 -9.39 8.46 3.18
N PHE A 44 -8.12 8.67 2.83
CA PHE A 44 -7.53 9.99 2.66
C PHE A 44 -8.27 10.84 1.62
N ILE A 45 -8.55 10.27 0.43
CA ILE A 45 -9.29 10.98 -0.62
C ILE A 45 -10.68 11.41 -0.14
N ASN A 46 -11.40 10.54 0.58
CA ASN A 46 -12.70 10.89 1.15
C ASN A 46 -12.61 12.05 2.14
N LEU A 47 -11.59 12.07 3.01
CA LEU A 47 -11.38 13.17 3.96
C LEU A 47 -11.02 14.48 3.26
N CYS A 48 -10.30 14.43 2.14
CA CYS A 48 -10.04 15.62 1.31
C CYS A 48 -11.33 16.18 0.69
N VAL A 49 -12.21 15.30 0.21
CA VAL A 49 -13.52 15.70 -0.32
C VAL A 49 -14.38 16.33 0.78
N GLU A 50 -14.42 15.71 1.96
CA GLU A 50 -15.13 16.24 3.13
C GLU A 50 -14.60 17.62 3.55
N SER A 51 -13.28 17.78 3.61
CA SER A 51 -12.64 19.07 3.90
C SER A 51 -13.07 20.15 2.91
N SER A 52 -13.04 19.83 1.61
CA SER A 52 -13.45 20.74 0.53
C SER A 52 -14.91 21.20 0.72
N GLN A 53 -15.82 20.28 1.01
CA GLN A 53 -17.24 20.57 1.24
C GLN A 53 -17.48 21.43 2.49
N LYS A 54 -16.59 21.35 3.49
CA LYS A 54 -16.66 22.13 4.74
C LYS A 54 -15.84 23.42 4.70
N GLY A 55 -15.49 23.92 3.51
CA GLY A 55 -14.76 25.17 3.36
C GLY A 55 -13.26 25.04 3.64
N ALA A 56 -12.66 23.90 3.25
CA ALA A 56 -11.25 23.57 3.42
C ALA A 56 -10.78 23.53 4.89
N CYS A 57 -11.65 23.08 5.80
CA CYS A 57 -11.29 22.92 7.21
C CYS A 57 -10.50 21.63 7.46
N TRP A 58 -9.74 21.59 8.55
CA TRP A 58 -9.04 20.38 9.00
C TRP A 58 -10.03 19.27 9.39
N ILE A 59 -9.80 18.05 8.89
CA ILE A 59 -10.58 16.85 9.24
C ILE A 59 -9.67 15.86 9.97
N SER A 60 -10.15 15.27 11.07
CA SER A 60 -9.40 14.27 11.84
C SER A 60 -9.23 12.98 11.03
N THR A 61 -8.01 12.44 11.05
CA THR A 61 -7.66 11.17 10.41
C THR A 61 -7.77 9.94 11.33
N ARG A 62 -7.92 10.17 12.64
CA ARG A 62 -8.11 9.14 13.67
C ARG A 62 -9.46 8.46 13.49
#